data_AF-A0A968X2Z8-F1
#
_entry.id   AF-A0A968X2Z8-F1
#
_cell.length_a   1.000
_cell.length_b   1.000
_cell.length_c   1.000
_cell.angle_alpha   90.00
_cell.angle_beta   90.00
_cell.angle_gamma   90.00
#
_symmetry.space_group_name_H-M   'P 1'
#
loop_
_entity.id
_entity.type
_entity.pdbx_description
1 polymer ?
#
loop_
_entity_poly.entity_id
_entity_poly.type
_entity_poly.pdbx_seq_one_letter_code
_entity_poly.pdbx_strand_id
1 'polypeptide(L)'
;MVTWDSKWTPDSEEWNAMPVITKPVVSDALRAKLEEIALKTYRVFDCRDYARVDMRIDENDQPFVVDVNPNPDICYDGGFAGACNAAGYTYPEAISNIISMAVARRNRRNALLNTLRKLQLKDAPKTTQTARRRVAVPVAA
;
A
#
# COMPACT_ATOMS: atom_id res chain seq x y z
N MET A 1 19.75 -22.73 -3.76
CA MET A 1 20.10 -21.44 -4.39
C MET A 1 19.00 -21.15 -5.41
N VAL A 2 18.45 -19.95 -5.47
CA VAL A 2 17.36 -19.65 -6.43
C VAL A 2 18.00 -19.21 -7.75
N THR A 3 18.00 -20.11 -8.74
CA THR A 3 18.61 -19.89 -10.07
C THR A 3 17.64 -19.15 -11.00
N TRP A 4 18.12 -18.72 -12.17
CA TRP A 4 17.24 -18.17 -13.22
C TRP A 4 16.14 -19.17 -13.59
N ASP A 5 16.52 -20.43 -13.80
CA ASP A 5 15.61 -21.49 -14.25
C ASP A 5 14.49 -21.75 -13.24
N SER A 6 14.80 -21.73 -11.95
CA SER A 6 13.78 -21.86 -10.88
C SER A 6 12.71 -20.75 -10.87
N LYS A 7 12.93 -19.64 -11.60
CA LYS A 7 12.04 -18.48 -11.63
C LYS A 7 11.43 -18.15 -12.99
N TRP A 8 12.11 -18.50 -14.08
CA TRP A 8 11.79 -17.95 -15.40
C TRP A 8 11.79 -18.98 -16.52
N THR A 9 12.13 -20.24 -16.20
CA THR A 9 12.12 -21.33 -17.16
C THR A 9 11.03 -22.33 -16.73
N PRO A 10 9.79 -22.16 -17.24
CA PRO A 10 8.72 -23.13 -17.00
C PRO A 10 9.19 -24.54 -17.33
N ASP A 11 8.73 -25.50 -16.53
CA ASP A 11 9.02 -26.94 -16.66
C ASP A 11 10.49 -27.35 -16.46
N SER A 12 11.38 -26.44 -16.09
CA SER A 12 12.72 -26.81 -15.61
C SER A 12 12.63 -27.66 -14.33
N GLU A 13 13.67 -28.45 -14.06
CA GLU A 13 13.75 -29.26 -12.85
C GLU A 13 13.62 -28.38 -11.60
N GLU A 14 14.31 -27.24 -11.56
CA GLU A 14 14.27 -26.35 -10.40
C GLU A 14 12.94 -25.59 -10.27
N TRP A 15 12.29 -25.24 -11.37
CA TRP A 15 10.94 -24.65 -11.34
C TRP A 15 9.94 -25.62 -10.70
N ASN A 16 9.94 -26.87 -11.17
CA ASN A 16 9.06 -27.91 -10.66
C ASN A 16 9.38 -28.30 -9.21
N ALA A 17 10.63 -28.14 -8.77
CA ALA A 17 11.02 -28.36 -7.38
C ALA A 17 10.54 -27.27 -6.40
N MET A 18 10.06 -26.13 -6.89
CA MET A 18 9.63 -24.98 -6.06
C MET A 18 8.17 -24.57 -6.34
N PRO A 19 7.18 -25.45 -6.08
CA PRO A 19 5.79 -25.13 -6.37
C PRO A 19 5.30 -23.94 -5.53
N VAL A 20 4.61 -23.01 -6.18
CA VAL A 20 3.93 -21.90 -5.50
C VAL A 20 2.64 -22.41 -4.88
N ILE A 21 2.60 -22.47 -3.55
CA ILE A 21 1.41 -22.90 -2.80
C ILE A 21 0.74 -21.66 -2.20
N THR A 22 -0.43 -21.28 -2.72
CA THR A 22 -1.18 -20.10 -2.26
C THR A 22 -2.02 -20.36 -1.01
N LYS A 23 -2.35 -21.63 -0.73
CA LYS A 23 -3.04 -22.08 0.49
C LYS A 23 -2.22 -23.17 1.19
N PRO A 24 -1.12 -22.82 1.88
CA PRO A 24 -0.32 -23.81 2.59
C PRO A 24 -1.14 -24.45 3.72
N VAL A 25 -0.99 -25.76 3.86
CA VAL A 25 -1.54 -26.55 4.97
C VAL A 25 -0.59 -26.40 6.15
N VAL A 26 -1.02 -25.65 7.16
CA VAL A 26 -0.29 -25.39 8.40
C VAL A 26 -1.26 -25.46 9.57
N SER A 27 -0.75 -25.64 10.78
CA SER A 27 -1.59 -25.58 11.99
C SER A 27 -2.23 -24.20 12.15
N ASP A 28 -3.41 -24.14 12.77
CA ASP A 28 -4.09 -22.87 13.05
C ASP A 28 -3.25 -21.95 13.94
N ALA A 29 -2.48 -22.53 14.87
CA ALA A 29 -1.56 -21.80 15.73
C ALA A 29 -0.43 -21.13 14.92
N LEU A 30 0.18 -21.85 13.98
CA LEU A 30 1.21 -21.28 13.11
C LEU A 30 0.63 -20.22 12.17
N ARG A 31 -0.56 -20.46 11.60
CA ARG A 31 -1.26 -19.49 10.76
C ARG A 31 -1.49 -18.16 11.51
N ALA A 32 -2.05 -18.24 12.72
CA ALA A 32 -2.30 -17.05 13.54
C ALA A 32 -1.00 -16.30 13.85
N LYS A 33 0.08 -17.03 14.17
CA LYS A 33 1.41 -16.44 14.41
C LYS A 33 1.97 -15.72 13.18
N LEU A 34 1.85 -16.33 11.99
CA LEU A 34 2.28 -15.73 10.72
C LEU A 34 1.50 -14.44 10.40
N GLU A 35 0.18 -14.46 10.56
CA GLU A 35 -0.68 -13.30 10.32
C GLU A 35 -0.37 -12.16 11.31
N GLU A 36 -0.17 -12.47 12.58
CA GLU A 36 0.22 -11.50 13.60
C GLU A 36 1.56 -10.83 13.25
N ILE A 37 2.58 -11.63 12.90
CA ILE A 37 3.91 -11.12 12.53
C ILE A 37 3.82 -10.28 11.26
N ALA A 38 3.09 -10.71 10.24
CA ALA A 38 2.90 -9.97 9.00
C ALA A 38 2.26 -8.60 9.26
N LEU A 39 1.18 -8.55 10.06
CA LEU A 39 0.50 -7.29 10.40
C LEU A 39 1.36 -6.36 11.25
N LYS A 40 2.11 -6.89 12.23
CA LYS A 40 3.06 -6.08 13.02
C LYS A 40 4.14 -5.49 12.14
N THR A 41 4.73 -6.31 11.27
CA THR A 41 5.77 -5.90 10.33
C THR A 41 5.25 -4.82 9.38
N TYR A 42 4.09 -5.04 8.76
CA TYR A 42 3.41 -4.06 7.92
C TYR A 42 3.27 -2.69 8.60
N ARG A 43 2.86 -2.68 9.89
CA ARG A 43 2.68 -1.45 10.66
C ARG A 43 4.00 -0.77 11.01
N VAL A 44 5.01 -1.53 11.43
CA VAL A 44 6.33 -0.99 11.82
C VAL A 44 7.03 -0.32 10.64
N PHE A 45 6.86 -0.86 9.43
CA PHE A 45 7.42 -0.30 8.20
C PHE A 45 6.57 0.82 7.58
N ASP A 46 5.48 1.24 8.25
CA ASP A 46 4.53 2.24 7.75
C ASP A 46 4.04 1.92 6.31
N CYS A 47 3.80 0.64 6.05
CA CYS A 47 3.24 0.21 4.77
C CYS A 47 1.82 0.77 4.61
N ARG A 48 1.43 1.02 3.36
CA ARG A 48 0.16 1.67 3.04
C ARG A 48 -0.56 0.92 1.95
N ASP A 49 -1.88 0.84 2.10
CA ASP A 49 -2.82 0.25 1.16
C ASP A 49 -2.61 -1.28 0.96
N TYR A 50 -1.43 -1.74 0.55
CA TYR A 50 -1.09 -3.15 0.39
C TYR A 50 0.43 -3.35 0.52
N ALA A 51 0.85 -4.57 0.85
CA ALA A 51 2.26 -4.98 0.86
C ALA A 51 2.35 -6.51 0.88
N ARG A 52 3.55 -7.04 0.62
CA ARG A 52 3.90 -8.44 0.89
C ARG A 52 4.96 -8.50 1.98
N VAL A 53 4.79 -9.44 2.90
CA VAL A 53 5.79 -9.77 3.93
C VAL A 53 6.24 -11.19 3.66
N ASP A 54 7.49 -11.33 3.25
CA ASP A 54 8.08 -12.62 2.91
C ASP A 54 8.73 -13.21 4.17
N MET A 55 8.30 -14.41 4.55
CA MET A 55 8.75 -15.10 5.76
C MET A 55 9.33 -16.47 5.44
N ARG A 56 10.31 -16.89 6.24
CA ARG A 56 10.79 -18.28 6.30
C ARG A 56 10.43 -18.86 7.66
N ILE A 57 10.14 -20.15 7.66
CA ILE A 57 9.79 -20.90 8.87
C ILE A 57 10.88 -21.97 9.05
N ASP A 58 11.39 -22.13 10.26
CA ASP A 58 12.32 -23.20 10.58
C ASP A 58 11.59 -24.51 10.94
N GLU A 59 12.36 -25.53 11.31
CA GLU A 59 11.86 -26.85 11.72
C GLU A 59 11.03 -26.85 13.02
N ASN A 60 11.04 -25.76 13.78
CA ASN A 60 10.34 -25.59 15.05
C ASN A 60 9.12 -24.66 14.93
N ASP A 61 8.59 -24.44 13.72
CA ASP A 61 7.48 -23.52 13.45
C ASP A 61 7.77 -22.08 13.93
N GLN A 62 9.04 -21.65 13.87
CA GLN A 62 9.44 -20.29 14.16
C GLN A 62 9.55 -19.47 12.87
N PRO A 63 8.70 -18.44 12.67
CA PRO A 63 8.80 -17.56 11.52
C PRO A 63 9.89 -16.50 11.69
N PHE A 64 10.54 -16.19 10.58
CA PHE A 64 11.54 -15.14 10.41
C PHE A 64 11.15 -14.29 9.20
N VAL A 65 11.01 -12.98 9.40
CA VAL A 65 10.78 -12.03 8.29
C VAL A 65 12.07 -11.90 7.49
N VAL A 66 11.98 -12.11 6.18
CA VAL A 66 13.11 -12.05 5.25
C VAL A 66 13.07 -10.76 4.43
N ASP A 67 11.89 -10.36 3.99
CA ASP A 67 11.70 -9.15 3.19
C ASP A 67 10.32 -8.52 3.46
N VAL A 68 10.25 -7.20 3.29
CA VAL A 68 9.02 -6.42 3.34
C VAL A 68 8.96 -5.63 2.06
N ASN A 69 7.98 -5.94 1.22
CA ASN A 69 7.79 -5.31 -0.07
C ASN A 69 6.50 -4.47 -0.07
N PRO A 70 6.57 -3.13 0.06
CA PRO A 70 5.40 -2.25 0.03
C PRO A 70 4.79 -2.05 -1.38
N ASN A 71 5.44 -2.55 -2.43
CA ASN A 71 4.96 -2.49 -3.80
C ASN A 71 5.29 -3.81 -4.52
N PRO A 72 4.71 -4.93 -4.07
CA PRO A 72 4.97 -6.23 -4.66
C PRO A 72 4.43 -6.27 -6.09
N ASP A 73 4.92 -7.23 -6.87
CA ASP A 73 4.28 -7.57 -8.13
C ASP A 73 2.81 -7.95 -7.89
N ILE A 74 1.93 -7.43 -8.74
CA ILE A 74 0.48 -7.62 -8.70
C ILE A 74 -0.04 -8.26 -9.99
N CYS A 75 0.82 -8.88 -10.80
CA CYS A 75 0.38 -9.66 -11.97
C CYS A 75 -0.76 -10.64 -11.61
N TYR A 76 -1.69 -10.81 -12.56
CA TYR A 76 -2.91 -11.60 -12.37
C TYR A 76 -2.64 -13.07 -12.00
N ASP A 77 -1.56 -13.62 -12.51
CA ASP A 77 -1.05 -14.98 -12.27
C ASP A 77 0.07 -15.02 -11.21
N GLY A 78 0.37 -13.88 -10.59
CA GLY A 78 1.41 -13.74 -9.59
C GLY A 78 0.98 -14.17 -8.19
N GLY A 79 1.97 -14.26 -7.28
CA GLY A 79 1.76 -14.70 -5.90
C GLY A 79 0.81 -13.79 -5.08
N PHE A 80 0.78 -12.48 -5.37
CA PHE A 80 -0.16 -11.55 -4.72
C PHE A 80 -1.61 -11.87 -5.08
N ALA A 81 -1.90 -12.00 -6.39
CA ALA A 81 -3.23 -12.36 -6.88
C ALA A 81 -3.68 -13.73 -6.35
N GLY A 82 -2.75 -14.70 -6.34
CA GLY A 82 -2.97 -16.01 -5.73
C GLY A 82 -3.34 -15.96 -4.25
N ALA A 83 -2.66 -15.12 -3.46
CA ALA A 83 -2.97 -14.93 -2.04
C ALA A 83 -4.32 -14.21 -1.81
N CYS A 84 -4.65 -13.20 -2.63
CA CYS A 84 -5.96 -12.54 -2.57
C CYS A 84 -7.10 -13.51 -2.88
N ASN A 85 -6.96 -14.31 -3.94
CA ASN A 85 -7.90 -15.37 -4.28
C ASN A 85 -8.02 -16.40 -3.16
N ALA A 86 -6.89 -16.73 -2.53
CA ALA A 86 -6.90 -17.63 -1.39
C ALA A 86 -7.71 -17.09 -0.20
N ALA A 87 -7.68 -15.77 0.00
CA ALA A 87 -8.47 -15.06 1.01
C ALA A 87 -9.92 -14.76 0.59
N GLY A 88 -10.35 -15.19 -0.60
CA GLY A 88 -11.72 -15.06 -1.09
C GLY A 88 -12.01 -13.83 -1.94
N TYR A 89 -10.98 -13.09 -2.38
CA TYR A 89 -11.15 -11.97 -3.30
C TYR A 89 -10.87 -12.38 -4.74
N THR A 90 -11.74 -12.03 -5.67
CA THR A 90 -11.37 -12.04 -7.09
C THR A 90 -10.29 -10.99 -7.36
N TYR A 91 -9.50 -11.17 -8.42
CA TYR A 91 -8.47 -10.20 -8.80
C TYR A 91 -9.02 -8.77 -9.00
N PRO A 92 -10.13 -8.55 -9.73
CA PRO A 92 -10.71 -7.20 -9.86
C PRO A 92 -11.13 -6.59 -8.52
N GLU A 93 -11.66 -7.39 -7.58
CA GLU A 93 -12.01 -6.92 -6.24
C GLU A 93 -10.77 -6.49 -5.45
N ALA A 94 -9.70 -7.27 -5.50
CA ALA A 94 -8.44 -6.93 -4.85
C ALA A 94 -7.88 -5.59 -5.38
N ILE A 95 -7.83 -5.41 -6.70
CA ILE A 95 -7.37 -4.16 -7.32
C ILE A 95 -8.31 -2.98 -6.97
N SER A 96 -9.63 -3.20 -7.02
CA SER A 96 -10.62 -2.19 -6.65
C SER A 96 -10.47 -1.73 -5.20
N ASN A 97 -10.15 -2.65 -4.28
CA ASN A 97 -9.88 -2.33 -2.88
C ASN A 97 -8.63 -1.45 -2.74
N ILE A 98 -7.53 -1.74 -3.44
CA ILE A 98 -6.32 -0.92 -3.43
C ILE A 98 -6.62 0.51 -3.91
N ILE A 99 -7.35 0.64 -5.02
CA ILE A 99 -7.76 1.95 -5.57
C ILE A 99 -8.62 2.71 -4.55
N SER A 100 -9.59 2.02 -3.93
CA SER A 100 -10.48 2.61 -2.93
C SER A 100 -9.72 3.14 -1.71
N MET A 101 -8.74 2.39 -1.21
CA MET A 101 -7.86 2.83 -0.12
C MET A 101 -7.05 4.07 -0.50
N ALA A 102 -6.48 4.10 -1.70
CA ALA A 102 -5.72 5.25 -2.20
C ALA A 102 -6.59 6.51 -2.34
N VAL A 103 -7.82 6.38 -2.86
CA VAL A 103 -8.79 7.49 -2.96
C VAL A 103 -9.19 7.99 -1.58
N ALA A 104 -9.52 7.10 -0.65
CA ALA A 104 -9.88 7.47 0.73
C ALA A 104 -8.74 8.24 1.42
N ARG A 105 -7.49 7.78 1.25
CA ARG A 105 -6.29 8.43 1.76
C ARG A 105 -6.10 9.83 1.17
N ARG A 106 -6.26 9.99 -0.14
CA ARG A 106 -6.21 11.31 -0.81
C ARG A 106 -7.29 12.25 -0.27
N ASN A 107 -8.51 11.77 -0.08
CA ASN A 107 -9.61 12.58 0.42
C ASN A 107 -9.37 13.05 1.85
N ARG A 108 -8.87 12.18 2.74
CA ARG A 108 -8.47 12.55 4.11
C ARG A 108 -7.40 13.64 4.10
N ARG A 109 -6.36 13.49 3.27
CA ARG A 109 -5.30 14.49 3.12
C ARG A 109 -5.87 15.85 2.67
N ASN A 110 -6.74 15.85 1.66
CA ASN A 110 -7.35 17.08 1.16
C ASN A 110 -8.24 17.77 2.21
N ALA A 111 -9.02 16.99 2.98
CA ALA A 111 -9.83 17.52 4.07
C ALA A 111 -8.98 18.19 5.16
N LEU A 112 -7.85 17.56 5.53
CA LEU A 112 -6.89 18.14 6.47
C LEU A 112 -6.30 19.45 5.93
N LEU A 113 -5.81 19.46 4.68
CA LEU A 113 -5.23 20.65 4.05
C LEU A 113 -6.25 21.81 3.98
N ASN A 114 -7.50 21.51 3.64
CA ASN A 114 -8.58 22.50 3.62
C ASN A 114 -8.85 23.08 5.01
N THR A 115 -8.78 22.25 6.05
CA THR A 115 -8.98 22.68 7.44
C THR A 115 -7.85 23.59 7.90
N LEU A 116 -6.59 23.19 7.64
CA LEU A 116 -5.40 24.00 7.97
C LEU A 116 -5.42 25.37 7.27
N ARG A 117 -5.80 25.41 5.99
CA ARG A 117 -5.93 26.68 5.25
C ARG A 117 -6.99 27.60 5.86
N LYS A 118 -8.12 27.07 6.32
CA LYS A 118 -9.16 27.86 7.00
C LYS A 118 -8.69 28.41 8.34
N LEU A 119 -7.89 27.67 9.10
CA LEU A 119 -7.29 28.15 10.35
C LEU A 119 -6.28 29.28 10.09
N GLN A 120 -5.37 29.08 9.14
CA GLN A 120 -4.40 30.12 8.75
C GLN A 120 -5.07 31.42 8.26
N LEU A 121 -6.20 31.33 7.55
CA LEU A 121 -6.96 32.50 7.11
C LEU A 121 -7.72 33.20 8.26
N LYS A 122 -8.06 32.50 9.35
CA LYS A 122 -8.66 33.11 10.54
C LYS A 122 -7.65 33.91 11.35
N ASP A 123 -6.40 33.46 11.37
CA ASP A 123 -5.30 34.12 12.10
C ASP A 123 -4.63 35.23 11.27
N ALA A 124 -4.97 35.36 9.98
CA ALA A 124 -4.49 36.45 9.15
C ALA A 124 -5.08 37.78 9.62
N PRO A 125 -4.26 38.83 9.87
CA PRO A 125 -4.77 40.13 10.28
C PRO A 125 -5.77 40.64 9.23
N LYS A 126 -6.99 40.96 9.66
CA LYS A 126 -8.01 41.57 8.81
C LYS A 126 -7.48 42.93 8.35
N THR A 127 -6.92 42.98 7.15
CA THR A 127 -6.54 44.24 6.52
C THR A 127 -7.80 45.06 6.33
N THR A 128 -7.93 46.13 7.12
CA THR A 128 -8.92 47.18 6.89
C THR A 128 -8.59 47.76 5.53
N GLN A 129 -9.39 47.44 4.52
CA GLN A 129 -9.21 47.95 3.18
C GLN A 129 -9.60 49.43 3.20
N THR A 130 -8.65 50.31 3.51
CA THR A 130 -8.86 51.75 3.33
C THR A 130 -9.08 51.98 1.84
N ALA A 131 -10.31 52.34 1.47
CA ALA A 131 -10.70 52.60 0.10
C ALA A 131 -9.77 53.66 -0.50
N ARG A 132 -8.81 53.22 -1.33
CA ARG A 132 -8.04 54.13 -2.17
C ARG A 132 -9.00 54.65 -3.24
N ARG A 133 -9.55 55.85 -3.01
CA ARG A 133 -10.24 56.62 -4.05
C ARG A 133 -9.26 56.79 -5.21
N ARG A 134 -9.54 56.13 -6.35
CA ARG A 134 -8.86 56.45 -7.61
C ARG A 134 -9.41 57.79 -8.08
N VAL A 135 -8.57 58.82 -8.05
CA VAL A 135 -8.83 60.05 -8.80
C VAL A 135 -8.29 59.81 -10.20
N ALA A 136 -9.19 59.68 -11.19
CA ALA A 136 -8.81 59.70 -12.58
C ALA A 136 -8.63 61.17 -13.00
N VAL A 137 -7.42 61.52 -13.45
CA VAL A 137 -7.15 62.80 -14.10
C VAL A 137 -7.18 62.54 -15.61
N PRO A 138 -8.01 63.24 -16.40
CA PRO A 138 -8.02 63.06 -17.84
C PRO A 138 -6.76 63.70 -18.44
N VAL A 139 -6.05 62.94 -19.25
CA VAL A 139 -5.00 63.47 -20.12
C VAL A 139 -5.63 63.71 -21.49
N ALA A 140 -5.61 64.96 -21.94
CA ALA A 140 -5.99 65.35 -23.29
C ALA A 140 -4.73 65.73 -24.08
N ALA A 141 -4.44 64.93 -25.11
CA ALA A 141 -3.91 65.29 -26.43
C ALA A 141 -3.44 63.99 -27.11
#